data_AF-N1Q8E5-F1
#
_entry.id   AF-N1Q8E5-F1
#
_cell.length_a   1.000
_cell.length_b   1.000
_cell.length_c   1.000
_cell.angle_alpha   90.00
_cell.angle_beta   90.00
_cell.angle_gamma   90.00
#
_symmetry.space_group_name_H-M   'P 1'
#
loop_
_entity.id
_entity.type
_entity.pdbx_description
1 polymer ?
#
loop_
_entity_poly.entity_id
_entity_poly.type
_entity_poly.pdbx_seq_one_letter_code
_entity_poly.pdbx_strand_id
1 'polypeptide(L)'
;MKRHTRPYGCTWPNCAKKFGSRNDWKRHESGQHYLVEMWKCGRARPTDGGTCLRRPFLAKEQMIRHLKGPEHQMTTAHEIEQECENFHLAREGHVHFWCGFCKTLIAQPEDTMNAWENRFKHIGDHFDHEKRDIDDWVCVEENKAKKLITPQDEKESRRKAKTGYRNDVGDEDELEEWSPDMGNGDSITAIGSFGDLKSFSSRSMMNITEQHDPDAHGESDVEMYTS
;
A
#
# COMPACT_ATOMS: atom_id res chain seq x y z
N MET A 1 9.56 -32.48 20.57
CA MET A 1 9.47 -31.66 19.34
C MET A 1 9.69 -30.20 19.68
N LYS A 2 10.80 -29.60 19.24
CA LYS A 2 10.95 -28.13 19.32
C LYS A 2 9.95 -27.53 18.35
N ARG A 3 8.94 -26.81 18.87
CA ARG A 3 8.04 -26.03 18.00
C ARG A 3 8.94 -25.02 17.29
N HIS A 4 8.97 -25.04 15.96
CA HIS A 4 9.68 -24.02 15.20
C HIS A 4 9.16 -22.64 15.63
N THR A 5 10.05 -21.79 16.11
CA THR A 5 9.69 -20.41 16.46
C THR A 5 9.29 -19.70 15.17
N ARG A 6 8.16 -18.99 15.20
CA ARG A 6 7.65 -18.21 14.06
C ARG A 6 7.64 -16.72 14.43
N PRO A 7 8.82 -16.09 14.57
CA PRO A 7 8.91 -14.74 15.13
C PRO A 7 8.35 -13.67 14.17
N TYR A 8 8.40 -13.91 12.86
CA TYR A 8 7.98 -12.91 11.87
C TYR A 8 6.48 -12.97 11.65
N GLY A 9 5.74 -11.96 12.11
CA GLY A 9 4.30 -11.86 11.84
C GLY A 9 3.97 -10.86 10.75
N CYS A 10 2.88 -11.08 10.03
CA CYS A 10 2.36 -10.10 9.10
C CYS A 10 1.86 -8.84 9.83
N THR A 11 2.25 -7.68 9.34
CA THR A 11 1.98 -6.35 9.91
C THR A 11 0.61 -5.76 9.54
N TRP A 12 -0.10 -6.39 8.60
CA TRP A 12 -1.44 -5.95 8.21
C TRP A 12 -2.49 -6.32 9.27
N PRO A 13 -3.46 -5.43 9.56
CA PRO A 13 -4.45 -5.66 10.61
C PRO A 13 -5.23 -6.96 10.41
N ASN A 14 -5.66 -7.22 9.17
CA ASN A 14 -6.52 -8.36 8.83
C ASN A 14 -5.73 -9.61 8.40
N CYS A 15 -4.43 -9.69 8.72
CA CYS A 15 -3.62 -10.86 8.40
C CYS A 15 -2.89 -11.41 9.64
N ALA A 16 -3.32 -12.57 10.12
CA ALA A 16 -2.73 -13.22 11.30
C ALA A 16 -1.58 -14.21 10.97
N LYS A 17 -1.09 -14.24 9.73
CA LYS A 17 -0.03 -15.19 9.33
C LYS A 17 1.30 -14.87 10.02
N LYS A 18 1.93 -15.90 10.60
CA LYS A 18 3.29 -15.86 11.20
C LYS A 18 4.25 -16.76 10.41
N PHE A 19 5.54 -16.48 10.38
CA PHE A 19 6.54 -17.14 9.54
C PHE A 19 7.79 -17.46 10.34
N GLY A 20 8.47 -18.56 9.99
CA GLY A 20 9.71 -18.99 10.62
C GLY A 20 10.96 -18.29 10.08
N SER A 21 10.87 -17.68 8.89
CA SER A 21 11.99 -17.02 8.21
C SER A 21 11.62 -15.61 7.77
N ARG A 22 12.61 -14.72 7.73
CA ARG A 22 12.47 -13.35 7.23
C ARG A 22 12.06 -13.34 5.76
N ASN A 23 12.59 -14.26 4.96
CA ASN A 23 12.31 -14.34 3.52
C ASN A 23 10.86 -14.73 3.23
N ASP A 24 10.29 -15.68 3.96
CA ASP A 24 8.88 -16.06 3.80
C ASP A 24 7.94 -14.92 4.17
N TRP A 25 8.26 -14.18 5.23
CA TRP A 25 7.50 -13.00 5.64
C TRP A 25 7.56 -11.90 4.58
N LYS A 26 8.75 -11.57 4.05
CA LYS A 26 8.93 -10.59 2.96
C LYS A 26 8.07 -10.95 1.75
N ARG A 27 8.20 -12.19 1.25
CA ARG A 27 7.45 -12.70 0.10
C ARG A 27 5.93 -12.67 0.33
N HIS A 28 5.50 -12.94 1.55
CA HIS A 28 4.09 -12.85 1.89
C HIS A 28 3.59 -11.41 1.82
N GLU A 29 4.30 -10.46 2.45
CA GLU A 29 3.83 -9.08 2.50
C GLU A 29 3.90 -8.38 1.15
N SER A 30 4.98 -8.55 0.39
CA SER A 30 5.12 -7.93 -0.93
C SER A 30 4.14 -8.50 -1.96
N GLY A 31 3.76 -9.77 -1.84
CA GLY A 31 2.91 -10.44 -2.83
C GLY A 31 1.41 -10.39 -2.53
N GLN A 32 1.00 -10.11 -1.29
CA GLN A 32 -0.41 -10.20 -0.87
C GLN A 32 -0.96 -8.89 -0.32
N HIS A 33 -0.09 -7.93 -0.02
CA HIS A 33 -0.50 -6.67 0.56
C HIS A 33 0.11 -5.50 -0.20
N TYR A 34 -0.56 -4.37 -0.15
CA TYR A 34 -0.10 -3.12 -0.72
C TYR A 34 -0.29 -2.00 0.30
N LEU A 35 0.61 -1.04 0.30
CA LEU A 35 0.49 0.16 1.11
C LEU A 35 -0.45 1.13 0.41
N VAL A 36 -1.54 1.45 1.08
CA VAL A 36 -2.53 2.44 0.63
C VAL A 36 -2.03 3.82 1.03
N GLU A 37 -2.17 4.77 0.12
CA GLU A 37 -1.89 6.17 0.40
C GLU A 37 -2.85 6.71 1.47
N MET A 38 -2.32 7.35 2.51
CA MET A 38 -3.10 7.93 3.60
C MET A 38 -2.34 9.01 4.35
N TRP A 39 -3.03 9.80 5.17
CA TRP A 39 -2.47 10.85 6.01
C TRP A 39 -2.74 10.53 7.48
N LYS A 40 -1.70 10.34 8.29
CA LYS A 40 -1.85 10.01 9.71
C LYS A 40 -1.30 11.12 10.61
N CYS A 41 -2.19 11.89 11.24
CA CYS A 41 -1.76 12.93 12.18
C CYS A 41 -0.92 12.33 13.32
N GLY A 42 0.32 12.81 13.45
CA GLY A 42 1.21 12.49 14.57
C GLY A 42 1.49 13.70 15.46
N ARG A 43 0.80 14.83 15.25
CA ARG A 43 0.96 16.03 16.06
C ARG A 43 0.44 15.81 17.47
N ALA A 44 1.07 16.45 18.44
CA ALA A 44 0.59 16.47 19.82
C ALA A 44 -0.74 17.23 19.91
N ARG A 45 -1.65 16.71 20.73
CA ARG A 45 -2.90 17.38 21.07
C ARG A 45 -2.60 18.56 21.99
N PRO A 46 -3.19 19.74 21.76
CA PRO A 46 -3.04 20.89 22.63
C PRO A 46 -3.55 20.65 24.06
N THR A 47 -4.51 19.73 24.23
CA THR A 47 -5.19 19.51 25.52
C THR A 47 -4.35 18.74 26.54
N ASP A 48 -3.64 17.70 26.11
CA ASP A 48 -2.93 16.77 27.01
C ASP A 48 -1.51 16.43 26.55
N GLY A 49 -1.03 17.03 25.45
CA GLY A 49 0.30 16.77 24.89
C GLY A 49 0.48 15.37 24.27
N GLY A 50 -0.53 14.51 24.33
CA GLY A 50 -0.51 13.18 23.73
C GLY A 50 -0.60 13.25 22.21
N THR A 51 -0.09 12.24 21.50
CA THR A 51 -0.21 12.15 20.03
C THR A 51 -1.68 12.09 19.59
N CYS A 52 -2.01 12.74 18.48
CA CYS A 52 -3.35 12.68 17.89
C CYS A 52 -3.78 11.22 17.66
N LEU A 53 -4.97 10.87 18.19
CA LEU A 53 -5.53 9.52 18.14
C LEU A 53 -6.47 9.30 16.96
N ARG A 54 -6.63 10.30 16.09
CA ARG A 54 -7.50 10.16 14.91
C ARG A 54 -6.96 9.06 14.00
N ARG A 55 -7.92 8.35 13.39
CA ARG A 55 -7.60 7.37 12.34
C ARG A 55 -6.97 8.08 11.15
N PRO A 56 -6.16 7.39 10.34
CA PRO A 56 -5.62 7.96 9.12
C PRO A 56 -6.74 8.42 8.17
N PHE A 57 -6.47 9.50 7.47
CA PHE A 57 -7.35 10.06 6.45
C PHE A 57 -6.95 9.53 5.07
N LEU A 58 -7.91 9.25 4.20
CA LEU A 58 -7.65 8.76 2.84
C LEU A 58 -7.41 9.88 1.82
N ALA A 59 -7.61 11.14 2.22
CA ALA A 59 -7.44 12.31 1.36
C ALA A 59 -6.78 13.46 2.14
N LYS A 60 -5.93 14.24 1.46
CA LYS A 60 -5.20 15.37 2.04
C LYS A 60 -6.16 16.43 2.60
N GLU A 61 -7.28 16.67 1.94
CA GLU A 61 -8.28 17.68 2.33
C GLU A 61 -8.92 17.37 3.69
N GLN A 62 -9.09 16.07 4.01
CA GLN A 62 -9.61 15.63 5.29
C GLN A 62 -8.61 15.90 6.42
N MET A 63 -7.33 15.67 6.16
CA MET A 63 -6.24 16.02 7.08
C MET A 63 -6.20 17.54 7.30
N ILE A 64 -6.24 18.33 6.22
CA ILE A 64 -6.25 19.81 6.30
C ILE A 64 -7.42 20.29 7.17
N ARG A 65 -8.62 19.75 6.96
CA ARG A 65 -9.81 20.10 7.75
C ARG A 65 -9.64 19.72 9.23
N HIS A 66 -9.03 18.58 9.51
CA HIS A 66 -8.72 18.15 10.87
C HIS A 66 -7.70 19.10 11.55
N LEU A 67 -6.62 19.47 10.86
CA LEU A 67 -5.60 20.38 11.38
C LEU A 67 -6.15 21.79 11.66
N LYS A 68 -7.05 22.29 10.80
CA LYS A 68 -7.78 23.55 11.02
C LYS A 68 -8.88 23.44 12.09
N GLY A 69 -9.30 22.22 12.40
CA GLY A 69 -10.38 21.93 13.34
C GLY A 69 -10.00 22.20 14.79
N PRO A 70 -10.94 21.98 15.73
CA PRO A 70 -10.75 22.30 17.14
C PRO A 70 -9.63 21.49 17.83
N GLU A 71 -9.25 20.35 17.23
CA GLU A 71 -8.22 19.44 17.77
C GLU A 71 -6.80 20.03 17.67
N HIS A 72 -6.51 20.89 16.69
CA HIS A 72 -5.18 21.49 16.50
C HIS A 72 -5.21 23.00 16.24
N GLN A 73 -6.31 23.54 15.71
CA GLN A 73 -6.56 24.98 15.49
C GLN A 73 -5.44 25.66 14.68
N MET A 74 -4.89 24.96 13.71
CA MET A 74 -3.86 25.53 12.84
C MET A 74 -4.47 26.56 11.89
N THR A 75 -3.87 27.75 11.84
CA THR A 75 -4.32 28.85 10.97
C THR A 75 -3.37 29.08 9.81
N THR A 76 -2.08 28.79 9.97
CA THR A 76 -1.05 29.04 8.97
C THR A 76 -1.10 28.00 7.85
N ALA A 77 -1.44 28.42 6.63
CA ALA A 77 -1.55 27.52 5.47
C ALA A 77 -0.27 26.73 5.19
N HIS A 78 0.89 27.41 5.21
CA HIS A 78 2.19 26.78 4.98
C HIS A 78 2.51 25.69 6.01
N GLU A 79 2.27 25.93 7.30
CA GLU A 79 2.49 24.92 8.35
C GLU A 79 1.55 23.71 8.17
N ILE A 80 0.31 23.93 7.74
CA ILE A 80 -0.65 22.85 7.51
C ILE A 80 -0.18 21.97 6.35
N GLU A 81 0.31 22.57 5.26
CA GLU A 81 0.84 21.83 4.11
C GLU A 81 2.05 20.99 4.49
N GLN A 82 3.01 21.59 5.20
CA GLN A 82 4.20 20.90 5.69
C GLN A 82 3.84 19.72 6.60
N GLU A 83 2.84 19.87 7.48
CA GLU A 83 2.40 18.74 8.30
C GLU A 83 1.67 17.66 7.53
N CYS A 84 0.93 18.03 6.48
CA CYS A 84 0.35 17.04 5.59
C CYS A 84 1.44 16.21 4.92
N GLU A 85 2.57 16.80 4.54
CA GLU A 85 3.72 16.11 3.93
C GLU A 85 4.48 15.25 4.94
N ASN A 86 4.76 15.77 6.14
CA ASN A 86 5.42 15.03 7.22
C ASN A 86 4.62 13.78 7.64
N PHE A 87 3.29 13.86 7.55
CA PHE A 87 2.37 12.80 7.96
C PHE A 87 1.74 12.05 6.78
N HIS A 88 2.33 12.18 5.59
CA HIS A 88 1.90 11.50 4.37
C HIS A 88 2.53 10.11 4.28
N LEU A 89 1.69 9.09 4.33
CA LEU A 89 2.03 7.72 4.00
C LEU A 89 1.79 7.53 2.50
N ALA A 90 2.84 7.78 1.71
CA ALA A 90 2.77 7.63 0.26
C ALA A 90 2.43 6.19 -0.15
N ARG A 91 1.87 6.03 -1.34
CA ARG A 91 1.67 4.71 -1.97
C ARG A 91 3.00 3.95 -1.98
N GLU A 92 2.97 2.67 -1.62
CA GLU A 92 4.18 1.82 -1.47
C GLU A 92 5.23 2.31 -0.46
N GLY A 93 4.96 3.39 0.27
CA GLY A 93 5.82 3.92 1.32
C GLY A 93 7.05 4.68 0.80
N HIS A 94 7.04 5.18 -0.44
CA HIS A 94 8.20 5.86 -1.06
C HIS A 94 8.70 7.09 -0.30
N VAL A 95 7.84 7.79 0.45
CA VAL A 95 8.23 8.98 1.24
C VAL A 95 8.33 8.64 2.71
N HIS A 96 7.25 8.12 3.30
CA HIS A 96 7.24 7.63 4.67
C HIS A 96 6.52 6.28 4.76
N PHE A 97 6.94 5.46 5.71
CA PHE A 97 6.18 4.27 6.11
C PHE A 97 5.92 4.26 7.62
N TRP A 98 4.80 3.66 8.02
CA TRP A 98 4.48 3.48 9.42
C TRP A 98 5.18 2.25 9.99
N CYS A 99 5.92 2.44 11.09
CA CYS A 99 6.41 1.34 11.91
C CYS A 99 5.54 1.21 13.17
N GLY A 100 4.76 0.13 13.27
CA GLY A 100 3.88 -0.13 14.42
C GLY A 100 4.63 -0.50 15.71
N PHE A 101 5.91 -0.87 15.62
CA PHE A 101 6.76 -1.09 16.80
C PHE A 101 7.29 0.23 17.36
N CYS A 102 7.81 1.10 16.49
CA CYS A 102 8.24 2.46 16.85
C CYS A 102 7.07 3.38 17.18
N LYS A 103 5.89 3.09 16.63
CA LYS A 103 4.68 3.92 16.69
C LYS A 103 4.92 5.31 16.07
N THR A 104 5.73 5.36 15.03
CA THR A 104 6.10 6.59 14.30
C THR A 104 6.13 6.35 12.80
N LEU A 105 6.06 7.44 12.04
CA LEU A 105 6.38 7.44 10.62
C LEU A 105 7.91 7.49 10.47
N ILE A 106 8.44 6.63 9.62
CA ILE A 106 9.86 6.56 9.29
C ILE A 106 10.02 7.15 7.89
N ALA A 107 10.84 8.19 7.79
CA ALA A 107 11.19 8.81 6.51
C ALA A 107 12.09 7.88 5.70
N GLN A 108 11.85 7.83 4.39
CA GLN A 108 12.68 7.11 3.43
C GLN A 108 13.67 8.06 2.76
N PRO A 109 14.90 7.60 2.45
CA PRO A 109 15.81 8.35 1.59
C PRO A 109 15.22 8.57 0.20
N GLU A 110 15.44 9.76 -0.40
CA GLU A 110 14.88 10.13 -1.70
C GLU A 110 15.31 9.23 -2.87
N ASP A 111 16.46 8.55 -2.76
CA ASP A 111 17.06 7.71 -3.81
C ASP A 111 16.74 6.20 -3.65
N THR A 112 15.65 5.87 -2.96
CA THR A 112 15.35 4.46 -2.72
C THR A 112 14.57 3.88 -3.89
N MET A 113 15.29 3.22 -4.81
CA MET A 113 14.68 2.43 -5.88
C MET A 113 13.72 1.34 -5.35
N ASN A 114 13.85 0.94 -4.07
CA ASN A 114 13.00 -0.07 -3.46
C ASN A 114 12.56 0.29 -2.03
N ALA A 115 11.51 1.11 -1.91
CA ALA A 115 10.93 1.53 -0.63
C ALA A 115 10.52 0.35 0.29
N TRP A 116 10.19 -0.80 -0.30
CA TRP A 116 9.86 -2.02 0.44
C TRP A 116 11.07 -2.61 1.16
N GLU A 117 12.26 -2.56 0.55
CA GLU A 117 13.47 -3.12 1.16
C GLU A 117 13.82 -2.40 2.45
N ASN A 118 13.75 -1.07 2.49
CA ASN A 118 13.98 -0.29 3.70
C ASN A 118 12.98 -0.62 4.80
N ARG A 119 11.69 -0.72 4.42
CA ARG A 119 10.64 -1.12 5.34
C ARG A 119 10.91 -2.51 5.93
N PHE A 120 11.24 -3.49 5.10
CA PHE A 120 11.53 -4.85 5.56
C PHE A 120 12.84 -4.95 6.33
N LYS A 121 13.81 -4.09 6.01
CA LYS A 121 15.03 -3.95 6.79
C LYS A 121 14.67 -3.47 8.20
N HIS A 122 14.05 -2.29 8.30
CA HIS A 122 13.68 -1.69 9.57
C HIS A 122 12.79 -2.60 10.44
N ILE A 123 11.68 -3.12 9.91
CA ILE A 123 10.75 -3.96 10.67
C ILE A 123 11.38 -5.31 11.02
N GLY A 124 12.15 -5.90 10.09
CA GLY A 124 12.85 -7.15 10.34
C GLY A 124 13.90 -7.05 11.45
N ASP A 125 14.54 -5.88 11.58
CA ASP A 125 15.53 -5.65 12.63
C ASP A 125 14.88 -5.67 14.04
N HIS A 126 13.61 -5.24 14.17
CA HIS A 126 12.84 -5.43 15.42
C HIS A 126 12.55 -6.90 15.74
N PHE A 127 12.31 -7.74 14.73
CA PHE A 127 12.11 -9.17 14.95
C PHE A 127 13.43 -9.87 15.31
N ASP A 128 14.52 -9.51 14.64
CA ASP A 128 15.81 -10.20 14.75
C ASP A 128 16.58 -9.78 16.01
N HIS A 129 16.67 -8.48 16.27
CA HIS A 129 17.50 -7.93 17.33
C HIS A 129 16.72 -7.65 18.61
N GLU A 130 15.53 -7.07 18.50
CA GLU A 130 14.70 -6.71 19.65
C GLU A 130 13.77 -7.85 20.09
N LYS A 131 13.63 -8.90 19.26
CA LYS A 131 12.74 -10.05 19.50
C LYS A 131 11.30 -9.64 19.82
N ARG A 132 10.81 -8.59 19.18
CA ARG A 132 9.42 -8.13 19.38
C ARG A 132 8.43 -9.15 18.85
N ASP A 133 7.30 -9.28 19.54
CA ASP A 133 6.18 -10.08 19.05
C ASP A 133 5.28 -9.22 18.16
N ILE A 134 4.78 -9.81 17.06
CA ILE A 134 3.84 -9.15 16.17
C ILE A 134 2.54 -8.71 16.88
N ASP A 135 2.19 -9.35 17.98
CA ASP A 135 0.99 -9.05 18.76
C ASP A 135 1.05 -7.63 19.37
N ASP A 136 2.25 -7.06 19.54
CA ASP A 136 2.49 -5.69 20.01
C ASP A 136 2.54 -4.64 18.89
N TRP A 137 2.46 -5.07 17.63
CA TRP A 137 2.44 -4.16 16.48
C TRP A 137 1.19 -3.28 16.51
N VAL A 138 1.38 -1.96 16.48
CA VAL A 138 0.27 -1.00 16.38
C VAL A 138 -0.14 -0.83 14.92
N CYS A 139 -1.37 -1.22 14.59
CA CYS A 139 -1.90 -1.06 13.24
C CYS A 139 -2.27 0.41 12.95
N VAL A 140 -1.87 0.88 11.77
CA VAL A 140 -2.04 2.28 11.35
C VAL A 140 -3.51 2.73 11.32
N GLU A 141 -4.41 1.87 10.81
CA GLU A 141 -5.83 2.18 10.62
C GLU A 141 -6.60 2.27 11.94
N GLU A 142 -6.26 1.40 12.89
CA GLU A 142 -7.01 1.22 14.13
C GLU A 142 -6.32 1.88 15.35
N ASN A 143 -5.06 2.35 15.21
CA ASN A 143 -4.21 2.85 16.31
C ASN A 143 -4.19 1.91 17.53
N LYS A 144 -4.40 0.62 17.30
CA LYS A 144 -4.48 -0.43 18.33
C LYS A 144 -3.40 -1.47 18.08
N ALA A 145 -2.89 -2.04 19.17
CA ALA A 145 -2.04 -3.21 19.10
C ALA A 145 -2.81 -4.37 18.43
N LYS A 146 -2.13 -5.14 17.59
CA LYS A 146 -2.72 -6.20 16.79
C LYS A 146 -3.49 -7.22 17.64
N LYS A 147 -3.01 -7.55 18.84
CA LYS A 147 -3.71 -8.43 19.80
C LYS A 147 -5.10 -7.95 20.23
N LEU A 148 -5.38 -6.65 20.09
CA LEU A 148 -6.65 -6.03 20.47
C LEU A 148 -7.63 -5.87 19.30
N ILE A 149 -7.20 -6.17 18.07
CA ILE A 149 -8.06 -6.11 16.88
C ILE A 149 -8.80 -7.44 16.81
N THR A 150 -10.05 -7.45 17.31
CA THR A 150 -10.90 -8.65 17.23
C THR A 150 -11.56 -8.73 15.84
N PRO A 151 -11.85 -9.94 15.33
CA PRO A 151 -12.61 -10.12 14.08
C PRO A 151 -14.03 -9.51 14.09
N GLN A 152 -14.53 -9.05 15.24
CA GLN A 152 -15.84 -8.41 15.35
C GLN A 152 -15.84 -6.94 14.87
N ASP A 153 -14.73 -6.22 15.04
CA ASP A 153 -14.56 -4.85 14.54
C ASP A 153 -14.59 -4.79 12.98
N GLU A 154 -14.30 -5.91 12.31
CA GLU A 154 -14.32 -6.06 10.84
C GLU A 154 -15.71 -5.88 10.23
N LYS A 155 -16.78 -6.34 10.92
CA LYS A 155 -18.15 -6.21 10.42
C LYS A 155 -18.66 -4.78 10.57
N GLU A 156 -18.27 -4.08 11.63
CA GLU A 156 -18.78 -2.74 11.91
C GLU A 156 -18.06 -1.66 11.08
N SER A 157 -16.74 -1.77 10.91
CA SER A 157 -15.96 -0.88 10.04
C SER A 157 -16.37 -1.02 8.56
N ARG A 158 -16.60 -2.24 8.08
CA ARG A 158 -17.13 -2.49 6.72
C ARG A 158 -18.57 -1.99 6.55
N ARG A 159 -19.42 -2.09 7.58
CA ARG A 159 -20.78 -1.51 7.56
C ARG A 159 -20.76 0.02 7.55
N LYS A 160 -19.87 0.65 8.32
CA LYS A 160 -19.71 2.12 8.36
C LYS A 160 -19.16 2.67 7.03
N ALA A 161 -18.15 2.02 6.44
CA ALA A 161 -17.63 2.40 5.12
C ALA A 161 -18.68 2.28 4.00
N LYS A 162 -19.55 1.27 4.07
CA LYS A 162 -20.62 1.05 3.07
C LYS A 162 -21.83 1.97 3.25
N THR A 163 -22.05 2.49 4.46
CA THR A 163 -23.15 3.42 4.77
C THR A 163 -22.75 4.87 4.45
N GLY A 164 -21.46 5.23 4.57
CA GLY A 164 -20.97 6.57 4.26
C GLY A 164 -21.04 6.96 2.77
N TYR A 165 -21.09 5.98 1.86
CA TYR A 165 -21.17 6.24 0.41
C TYR A 165 -22.62 6.42 -0.11
N ARG A 166 -23.64 6.05 0.69
CA ARG A 166 -25.02 5.96 0.22
C ARG A 166 -25.88 7.20 0.53
N ASN A 167 -25.31 8.20 1.19
CA ASN A 167 -26.06 9.36 1.68
C ASN A 167 -25.87 10.65 0.85
N ASP A 168 -25.22 10.58 -0.32
CA ASP A 168 -24.96 11.77 -1.16
C ASP A 168 -25.27 11.51 -2.65
N VAL A 169 -26.44 10.93 -2.92
CA VAL A 169 -27.09 11.10 -4.23
C VAL A 169 -28.51 11.55 -3.91
N GLY A 170 -28.71 12.86 -4.01
CA GLY A 170 -30.04 13.45 -4.00
C GLY A 170 -30.86 12.89 -5.15
N ASP A 171 -32.13 12.62 -4.85
CA ASP A 171 -33.21 12.42 -5.81
C ASP A 171 -33.28 13.57 -6.83
N GLU A 172 -33.86 13.29 -8.01
CA GLU A 172 -34.15 14.16 -9.17
C GLU A 172 -33.07 14.08 -10.28
N ASP A 173 -33.30 13.59 -11.52
CA ASP A 173 -34.48 13.60 -12.40
C ASP A 173 -34.50 12.46 -13.45
N GLU A 174 -35.72 12.00 -13.72
CA GLU A 174 -36.31 11.56 -15.00
C GLU A 174 -35.37 11.33 -16.22
N LEU A 175 -35.08 10.06 -16.52
CA LEU A 175 -34.36 9.65 -17.75
C LEU A 175 -35.36 9.23 -18.84
N GLU A 176 -35.55 10.11 -19.81
CA GLU A 176 -36.26 9.82 -21.07
C GLU A 176 -35.53 8.73 -21.88
N GLU A 177 -36.32 7.76 -22.31
CA GLU A 177 -35.96 6.57 -23.07
C GLU A 177 -35.64 6.92 -24.53
N TRP A 178 -34.36 7.04 -24.90
CA TRP A 178 -33.99 7.16 -26.31
C TRP A 178 -33.65 5.80 -26.91
N SER A 179 -34.64 5.21 -27.60
CA SER A 179 -34.47 4.07 -28.51
C SER A 179 -34.13 4.58 -29.91
N PRO A 180 -32.98 4.20 -30.52
CA PRO A 180 -32.77 4.42 -31.95
C PRO A 180 -33.39 3.28 -32.76
N ASP A 181 -34.39 3.67 -33.55
CA ASP A 181 -35.09 2.91 -34.59
C ASP A 181 -34.14 2.47 -35.71
N MET A 182 -34.16 1.17 -36.03
CA MET A 182 -33.56 0.58 -37.23
C MET A 182 -34.59 -0.36 -37.84
N GLY A 183 -35.46 0.19 -38.69
CA GLY A 183 -36.43 -0.55 -39.48
C GLY A 183 -35.90 -1.02 -40.86
N ASN A 184 -36.24 -2.29 -41.18
CA ASN A 184 -36.37 -2.97 -42.48
C ASN A 184 -35.15 -3.11 -43.40
N GLY A 185 -34.92 -4.17 -44.18
CA GLY A 185 -35.53 -5.49 -44.49
C GLY A 185 -34.37 -6.37 -45.04
N ASP A 186 -34.45 -7.65 -45.41
CA ASP A 186 -35.48 -8.52 -45.93
C ASP A 186 -35.19 -9.97 -45.54
N SER A 187 -36.23 -10.81 -45.58
CA SER A 187 -36.17 -12.27 -45.43
C SER A 187 -35.44 -12.96 -46.58
N ILE A 188 -34.60 -13.95 -46.27
CA ILE A 188 -34.52 -15.21 -47.03
C ILE A 188 -34.01 -16.36 -46.14
N THR A 189 -34.74 -17.47 -46.18
CA THR A 189 -34.50 -18.78 -45.59
C THR A 189 -33.32 -19.52 -46.23
N ALA A 190 -32.61 -20.38 -45.47
CA ALA A 190 -32.27 -21.79 -45.81
C ALA A 190 -30.97 -22.31 -45.14
N ILE A 191 -31.14 -23.38 -44.36
CA ILE A 191 -30.33 -24.62 -44.24
C ILE A 191 -28.84 -24.64 -44.69
N GLY A 192 -27.96 -25.20 -43.86
CA GLY A 192 -26.68 -25.76 -44.32
C GLY A 192 -25.61 -25.96 -43.25
N SER A 193 -25.37 -27.23 -42.90
CA SER A 193 -24.21 -27.73 -42.13
C SER A 193 -22.87 -27.46 -42.84
N PHE A 194 -21.77 -27.36 -42.08
CA PHE A 194 -20.40 -27.89 -42.33
C PHE A 194 -19.30 -27.01 -41.72
N GLY A 195 -18.32 -27.65 -41.03
CA GLY A 195 -16.93 -27.20 -41.06
C GLY A 195 -16.25 -26.96 -39.71
N ASP A 196 -15.53 -27.98 -39.21
CA ASP A 196 -14.44 -27.86 -38.23
C ASP A 196 -13.40 -26.79 -38.60
N LEU A 197 -12.89 -26.02 -37.62
CA LEU A 197 -11.49 -25.57 -37.63
C LEU A 197 -10.98 -25.15 -36.23
N LYS A 198 -10.16 -26.04 -35.66
CA LYS A 198 -8.89 -25.84 -34.92
C LYS A 198 -8.64 -24.54 -34.12
N SER A 199 -8.32 -24.77 -32.83
CA SER A 199 -7.14 -24.29 -32.08
C SER A 199 -6.86 -22.77 -32.02
N PHE A 200 -6.76 -22.21 -30.81
CA PHE A 200 -5.47 -21.95 -30.15
C PHE A 200 -5.70 -21.26 -28.79
N SER A 201 -5.17 -21.89 -27.74
CA SER A 201 -4.98 -21.31 -26.42
C SER A 201 -3.64 -20.56 -26.42
N SER A 202 -3.65 -19.26 -26.15
CA SER A 202 -2.42 -18.49 -25.90
C SER A 202 -2.40 -17.96 -24.47
N ARG A 203 -1.64 -18.66 -23.62
CA ARG A 203 -0.94 -18.10 -22.46
C ARG A 203 0.22 -17.25 -22.99
N SER A 204 0.34 -16.02 -22.54
CA SER A 204 1.54 -15.20 -22.77
C SER A 204 2.46 -15.28 -21.54
N MET A 205 3.66 -15.82 -21.74
CA MET A 205 4.80 -15.76 -20.82
C MET A 205 5.69 -14.57 -21.23
N MET A 206 6.10 -13.74 -20.28
CA MET A 206 7.11 -12.71 -20.51
C MET A 206 8.51 -13.31 -20.31
N ASN A 207 9.38 -13.01 -21.27
CA ASN A 207 10.73 -13.53 -21.44
C ASN A 207 11.73 -12.69 -20.61
N ILE A 208 12.67 -13.37 -19.95
CA ILE A 208 13.85 -12.80 -19.29
C ILE A 208 14.96 -12.76 -20.34
N THR A 209 15.60 -11.60 -20.53
CA THR A 209 16.87 -11.51 -21.26
C THR A 209 18.01 -11.24 -20.30
N GLU A 210 18.83 -12.26 -20.12
CA GLU A 210 20.22 -12.19 -19.67
C GLU A 210 21.06 -11.40 -20.69
N GLN A 211 22.02 -10.61 -20.20
CA GLN A 211 23.17 -10.19 -20.98
C GLN A 211 24.44 -10.45 -20.16
N HIS A 212 25.31 -11.27 -20.74
CA HIS A 212 26.67 -11.59 -20.34
C HIS A 212 27.48 -11.51 -21.62
N ASP A 213 28.60 -10.80 -21.64
CA ASP A 213 29.70 -11.02 -22.59
C ASP A 213 30.97 -10.27 -22.13
N PRO A 214 32.17 -10.69 -22.58
CA PRO A 214 33.35 -10.81 -21.73
C PRO A 214 34.54 -9.90 -22.14
N ASP A 215 35.54 -9.89 -21.27
CA ASP A 215 36.84 -9.21 -21.37
C ASP A 215 37.67 -9.53 -22.63
N ALA A 216 38.50 -8.58 -23.09
CA ALA A 216 39.91 -8.81 -23.47
C ALA A 216 40.66 -7.56 -24.03
N HIS A 217 41.66 -7.13 -23.26
CA HIS A 217 43.03 -6.71 -23.62
C HIS A 217 43.35 -5.56 -24.61
N GLY A 218 44.19 -4.64 -24.14
CA GLY A 218 44.98 -3.71 -24.94
C GLY A 218 46.07 -3.03 -24.10
N GLU A 219 47.20 -3.71 -23.92
CA GLU A 219 48.45 -3.11 -23.43
C GLU A 219 49.04 -2.15 -24.47
N SER A 220 49.60 -1.02 -24.03
CA SER A 220 50.75 -0.40 -24.70
C SER A 220 51.52 0.51 -23.76
N ASP A 221 52.73 0.10 -23.41
CA ASP A 221 53.82 0.90 -22.86
C ASP A 221 54.29 1.97 -23.87
N VAL A 222 54.62 3.18 -23.38
CA VAL A 222 55.73 3.98 -23.95
C VAL A 222 56.25 5.02 -22.93
N GLU A 223 57.46 4.72 -22.42
CA GLU A 223 58.67 5.56 -22.27
C GLU A 223 58.58 6.97 -21.64
N MET A 224 59.17 7.18 -20.46
CA MET A 224 60.60 7.48 -20.13
C MET A 224 61.00 8.97 -20.26
N TYR A 225 61.44 9.51 -19.11
CA TYR A 225 62.43 10.58 -18.85
C TYR A 225 62.40 11.88 -19.66
N THR A 226 62.37 13.02 -18.94
CA THR A 226 63.54 13.92 -18.82
C THR A 226 63.33 15.00 -17.75
N SER A 227 64.37 15.13 -16.91
CA SER A 227 64.92 16.28 -16.16
C SER A 227 64.02 17.33 -15.52
#